data_AF-A0AB40D6H6-F1
#
_entry.id   AF-A0AB40D6H6-F1
#
_cell.length_a   1.000
_cell.length_b   1.000
_cell.length_c   1.000
_cell.angle_alpha   90.00
_cell.angle_beta   90.00
_cell.angle_gamma   90.00
#
_symmetry.space_group_name_H-M   'P 1'
#
loop_
_entity.id
_entity.type
_entity.pdbx_description
1 polymer ?
#
loop_
_entity_poly.entity_id
_entity_poly.type
_entity_poly.pdbx_seq_one_letter_code
_entity_poly.pdbx_strand_id
1 'polypeptide(L)'
;MVQIENTYFELGNSSTRNCLIICDRGVMDASAYISKDKWEKMMAGNKWNPVEMRDNRYNQILHLVSAANGAEDFYSTENRKRHYQDHACRSEGVDLARELDYKSAAAWVGHPYFDVIDNSTNFEAKMNRMIESVCQKVGIDIGDRLQATSRKLKYLVALLPPDSEFPPFQDFDVVHHYLQSAGPKVQARLRKRGQKSHWSYIHTQRRPNVHGQARIEVKTQLTHRDYMNLLAQRDDAHFTIYKKRRCFLINNQYFQLDIYKEPGHPRCKGLVLLETYSSLTGEALKNCMPKFLNIVKEVTGDPDYSMFNLSLKEDWSTTKKFCRSATHGKQDQQLPEPPKQYHPYDENSD
;
A
#
# COMPACT_ATOMS: atom_id res chain seq x y z
N MET A 1 11.47 -1.83 26.20
CA MET A 1 11.20 -2.75 25.08
C MET A 1 10.85 -4.14 25.60
N VAL A 2 11.80 -4.90 26.16
CA VAL A 2 11.59 -6.27 26.69
C VAL A 2 10.34 -6.41 27.57
N GLN A 3 10.14 -5.53 28.55
CA GLN A 3 8.97 -5.60 29.43
C GLN A 3 7.64 -5.37 28.69
N ILE A 4 7.63 -4.49 27.70
CA ILE A 4 6.46 -4.20 26.86
C ILE A 4 6.13 -5.45 26.02
N GLU A 5 7.14 -6.04 25.39
CA GLU A 5 6.97 -7.29 24.63
C GLU A 5 6.44 -8.42 25.51
N ASN A 6 7.02 -8.63 26.70
CA ASN A 6 6.55 -9.66 27.64
C ASN A 6 5.07 -9.46 27.98
N THR A 7 4.64 -8.22 28.21
CA THR A 7 3.23 -7.91 28.51
C THR A 7 2.31 -8.34 27.37
N TYR A 8 2.69 -8.06 26.12
CA TYR A 8 1.91 -8.46 24.95
C TYR A 8 1.99 -9.96 24.67
N PHE A 9 3.13 -10.61 24.93
CA PHE A 9 3.28 -12.06 24.81
C PHE A 9 2.41 -12.79 25.84
N GLU A 10 2.39 -12.33 27.09
CA GLU A 10 1.50 -12.84 28.13
C GLU A 10 0.02 -12.64 27.77
N LEU A 11 -0.32 -11.45 27.25
CA LEU A 11 -1.68 -11.19 26.76
C LEU A 11 -2.06 -12.13 25.62
N GLY A 12 -1.16 -12.35 24.65
CA GLY A 12 -1.34 -13.29 23.55
C GLY A 12 -1.53 -14.72 24.05
N ASN A 13 -0.73 -15.16 25.01
CA ASN A 13 -0.84 -16.49 25.62
C ASN A 13 -2.14 -16.68 26.42
N SER A 14 -2.67 -15.61 27.01
CA SER A 14 -3.95 -15.65 27.73
C SER A 14 -5.18 -15.65 26.82
N SER A 15 -5.00 -15.34 25.53
CA SER A 15 -6.08 -15.28 24.56
C SER A 15 -6.58 -16.67 24.17
N THR A 16 -7.89 -16.85 24.08
CA THR A 16 -8.51 -18.09 23.57
C THR A 16 -8.59 -18.13 22.04
N ARG A 17 -7.99 -17.15 21.35
CA ARG A 17 -7.98 -17.00 19.90
C ARG A 17 -6.55 -16.95 19.38
N ASN A 18 -6.36 -17.34 18.12
CA ASN A 18 -5.09 -17.17 17.42
C ASN A 18 -4.67 -15.69 17.45
N CYS A 19 -3.47 -15.43 17.95
CA CYS A 19 -2.89 -14.10 18.08
C CYS A 19 -1.64 -13.97 17.24
N LEU A 20 -1.57 -12.92 16.43
CA LEU A 20 -0.36 -12.49 15.75
C LEU A 20 0.13 -11.22 16.43
N ILE A 21 1.36 -11.23 16.94
CA ILE A 21 2.00 -10.09 17.59
C ILE A 21 3.07 -9.56 16.64
N ILE A 22 2.94 -8.30 16.26
CA ILE A 22 3.87 -7.62 15.35
C ILE A 22 4.64 -6.59 16.18
N CYS A 23 5.96 -6.77 16.28
CA CYS A 23 6.85 -5.83 16.95
C CYS A 23 7.41 -4.84 15.94
N ASP A 24 7.12 -3.54 16.11
CA ASP A 24 7.83 -2.48 15.40
C ASP A 24 9.17 -2.24 16.13
N ARG A 25 10.23 -2.85 15.57
CA ARG A 25 11.54 -3.08 16.19
C ARG A 25 11.53 -4.18 17.26
N GLY A 26 12.66 -4.87 17.37
CA GLY A 26 12.92 -5.89 18.40
C GLY A 26 14.19 -5.62 19.18
N VAL A 27 14.44 -6.42 20.21
CA VAL A 27 15.53 -6.26 21.19
C VAL A 27 16.89 -6.11 20.53
N MET A 28 17.18 -6.91 19.51
CA MET A 28 18.49 -6.92 18.86
C MET A 28 18.76 -5.61 18.10
N ASP A 29 17.73 -4.88 17.67
CA ASP A 29 17.90 -3.60 16.94
C ASP A 29 18.68 -2.58 17.77
N ALA A 30 18.58 -2.62 19.10
CA ALA A 30 19.33 -1.72 19.97
C ALA A 30 20.85 -1.89 19.81
N SER A 31 21.34 -3.08 19.42
CA SER A 31 22.77 -3.32 19.16
C SER A 31 23.28 -2.55 17.94
N ALA A 32 22.41 -2.15 17.00
CA ALA A 32 22.80 -1.35 15.84
C ALA A 32 23.10 0.12 16.21
N TYR A 33 22.63 0.60 17.37
CA TYR A 33 22.73 2.00 17.79
C TYR A 33 23.78 2.26 18.88
N ILE A 34 24.41 1.21 19.42
CA ILE A 34 25.44 1.32 20.46
C ILE A 34 26.69 0.53 20.10
N SER A 35 27.82 0.83 20.75
CA SER A 35 29.04 0.05 20.56
C SER A 35 28.90 -1.37 21.10
N LYS A 36 29.63 -2.31 20.49
CA LYS A 36 29.65 -3.72 20.89
C LYS A 36 29.95 -3.89 22.39
N ASP A 37 30.95 -3.19 22.93
CA ASP A 37 31.30 -3.26 24.36
C ASP A 37 30.14 -2.83 25.28
N LYS A 38 29.36 -1.82 24.88
CA LYS A 38 28.19 -1.37 25.66
C LYS A 38 27.06 -2.39 25.58
N TRP A 39 26.85 -2.96 24.40
CA TRP A 39 25.87 -4.03 24.20
C TRP A 39 26.20 -5.27 25.03
N GLU A 40 27.45 -5.73 25.01
CA GLU A 40 27.91 -6.88 25.79
C GLU A 40 27.79 -6.64 27.31
N LYS A 41 28.18 -5.45 27.79
CA LYS A 41 27.99 -5.07 29.19
C LYS A 41 26.50 -5.06 29.59
N MET A 42 25.62 -4.57 28.71
CA MET A 42 24.18 -4.56 28.95
C MET A 42 23.60 -5.97 28.99
N MET A 43 23.99 -6.84 28.05
CA MET A 43 23.58 -8.24 28.01
C MET A 43 24.02 -8.97 29.30
N ALA A 44 25.29 -8.82 29.68
CA ALA A 44 25.83 -9.42 30.90
C ALA A 44 25.16 -8.88 32.18
N GLY A 45 24.96 -7.57 32.28
CA GLY A 45 24.33 -6.92 33.43
C GLY A 45 22.87 -7.36 33.65
N ASN A 46 22.15 -7.67 32.57
CA ASN A 46 20.77 -8.18 32.65
C ASN A 46 20.69 -9.71 32.62
N LYS A 47 21.83 -10.43 32.58
CA LYS A 47 21.91 -11.89 32.44
C LYS A 47 21.16 -12.42 31.20
N TRP A 48 21.20 -11.66 30.12
CA TRP A 48 20.62 -12.05 28.84
C TRP A 48 21.65 -12.80 27.99
N ASN A 49 21.17 -13.76 27.19
CA ASN A 49 22.00 -14.45 26.22
C ASN A 49 21.43 -14.26 24.80
N PRO A 50 22.28 -14.26 23.75
CA PRO A 50 21.82 -13.99 22.39
C PRO A 50 20.79 -15.00 21.85
N VAL A 51 20.84 -16.27 22.25
CA VAL A 51 19.90 -17.29 21.76
C VAL A 51 18.48 -16.99 22.27
N GLU A 52 18.35 -16.67 23.55
CA GLU A 52 17.08 -16.22 24.11
C GLU A 52 16.61 -14.92 23.45
N MET A 53 17.49 -13.92 23.34
CA MET A 53 17.08 -12.61 22.84
C MET A 53 16.79 -12.56 21.35
N ARG A 54 17.51 -13.34 20.55
CA ARG A 54 17.38 -13.40 19.09
C ARG A 54 16.41 -14.50 18.68
N ASP A 55 16.67 -15.75 19.06
CA ASP A 55 16.06 -16.95 18.45
C ASP A 55 14.74 -17.36 19.11
N ASN A 56 14.69 -17.39 20.44
CA ASN A 56 13.53 -17.95 21.15
C ASN A 56 12.40 -16.93 21.34
N ARG A 57 12.72 -15.62 21.29
CA ARG A 57 11.75 -14.54 21.48
C ARG A 57 10.92 -14.20 20.26
N TYR A 58 11.45 -14.40 19.06
CA TYR A 58 10.81 -14.01 17.81
C TYR A 58 10.64 -15.23 16.91
N ASN A 59 9.42 -15.47 16.44
CA ASN A 59 9.19 -16.60 15.53
C ASN A 59 9.71 -16.34 14.11
N GLN A 60 9.84 -15.06 13.74
CA GLN A 60 10.28 -14.59 12.43
C GLN A 60 10.79 -13.15 12.54
N ILE A 61 11.83 -12.83 11.78
CA ILE A 61 12.34 -11.47 11.62
C ILE A 61 12.15 -11.05 10.16
N LEU A 62 11.56 -9.87 9.95
CA LEU A 62 11.36 -9.27 8.64
C LEU A 62 12.18 -7.98 8.54
N HIS A 63 13.19 -7.96 7.68
CA HIS A 63 13.95 -6.74 7.38
C HIS A 63 13.43 -6.09 6.10
N LEU A 64 12.69 -4.99 6.24
CA LEU A 64 12.30 -4.15 5.11
C LEU A 64 13.46 -3.22 4.75
N VAL A 65 14.17 -3.51 3.66
CA VAL A 65 15.32 -2.70 3.22
C VAL A 65 14.89 -1.24 3.02
N SER A 66 15.61 -0.31 3.64
CA SER A 66 15.39 1.12 3.52
C SER A 66 15.36 1.59 2.07
N ALA A 67 14.53 2.58 1.73
CA ALA A 67 14.56 3.20 0.41
C ALA A 67 15.92 3.85 0.09
N ALA A 68 16.78 4.08 1.08
CA ALA A 68 18.16 4.51 0.86
C ALA A 68 19.04 3.47 0.13
N ASN A 69 18.55 2.25 -0.09
CA ASN A 69 19.25 1.18 -0.78
C ASN A 69 18.41 0.61 -1.93
N GLY A 70 18.69 1.03 -3.16
CA GLY A 70 18.00 0.55 -4.38
C GLY A 70 16.65 1.23 -4.68
N ALA A 71 16.31 2.31 -3.95
CA ALA A 71 15.10 3.11 -4.15
C ALA A 71 15.32 4.59 -3.73
N GLU A 72 16.54 5.10 -3.91
CA GLU A 72 17.06 6.35 -3.34
C GLU A 72 16.26 7.59 -3.76
N ASP A 73 15.62 7.51 -4.93
CA ASP A 73 14.70 8.51 -5.48
C ASP A 73 13.47 8.75 -4.59
N PHE A 74 13.09 7.74 -3.80
CA PHE A 74 11.98 7.79 -2.86
C PHE A 74 12.41 8.13 -1.43
N TYR A 75 13.72 8.19 -1.16
CA TYR A 75 14.24 8.48 0.17
C TYR A 75 14.13 9.97 0.51
N SER A 76 13.13 10.35 1.30
CA SER A 76 12.89 11.75 1.69
C SER A 76 13.74 12.13 2.90
N THR A 77 14.67 13.08 2.74
CA THR A 77 15.45 13.68 3.82
C THR A 77 14.92 15.07 4.16
N GLU A 78 15.13 15.53 5.39
CA GLU A 78 14.77 16.89 5.82
C GLU A 78 15.36 18.00 4.91
N ASN A 79 16.53 17.74 4.32
CA ASN A 79 17.22 18.68 3.43
C ASN A 79 16.72 18.65 1.98
N ARG A 80 16.02 17.59 1.53
CA ARG A 80 15.31 17.56 0.23
C ARG A 80 13.92 18.19 0.37
N LYS A 81 13.85 19.42 0.91
CA LYS A 81 12.66 20.29 0.80
C LYS A 81 12.49 20.74 -0.66
N ARG A 82 11.95 19.87 -1.50
CA ARG A 82 11.21 20.30 -2.68
C ARG A 82 9.73 20.08 -2.38
N HIS A 83 9.09 21.16 -1.93
CA HIS A 83 7.64 21.38 -1.96
C HIS A 83 6.71 20.62 -0.99
N TYR A 84 7.19 19.89 0.03
CA TYR A 84 6.28 19.20 0.94
C TYR A 84 6.70 19.30 2.41
N GLN A 85 5.83 19.93 3.20
CA GLN A 85 5.66 19.65 4.62
C GLN A 85 4.91 18.31 4.74
N ASP A 86 5.10 17.63 5.86
CA ASP A 86 4.54 16.31 6.20
C ASP A 86 5.45 15.13 5.77
N HIS A 87 6.10 14.52 6.77
CA HIS A 87 6.92 13.30 6.76
C HIS A 87 8.46 13.44 6.69
N ALA A 88 9.03 14.63 6.90
CA ALA A 88 10.46 14.77 7.17
C ALA A 88 10.76 14.37 8.63
N CYS A 89 10.89 13.07 8.90
CA CYS A 89 11.33 12.55 10.20
C CYS A 89 12.81 12.14 10.22
N ARG A 90 13.54 12.36 9.12
CA ARG A 90 14.90 11.84 8.93
C ARG A 90 15.89 12.95 8.64
N SER A 91 16.86 13.09 9.54
CA SER A 91 17.96 14.05 9.46
C SER A 91 19.18 13.45 8.74
N GLU A 92 19.26 12.12 8.67
CA GLU A 92 20.37 11.40 8.03
C GLU A 92 20.30 11.48 6.49
N GLY A 93 21.47 11.62 5.86
CA GLY A 93 21.63 11.50 4.42
C GLY A 93 21.44 10.06 3.92
N VAL A 94 21.33 9.88 2.60
CA VAL A 94 21.12 8.56 1.97
C VAL A 94 22.22 7.56 2.37
N ASP A 95 23.48 7.97 2.38
CA ASP A 95 24.59 7.05 2.67
C ASP A 95 24.59 6.58 4.12
N LEU A 96 24.41 7.51 5.07
CA LEU A 96 24.28 7.17 6.48
C LEU A 96 23.04 6.30 6.72
N ALA A 97 21.93 6.59 6.06
CA ALA A 97 20.72 5.78 6.15
C ALA A 97 20.93 4.35 5.64
N ARG A 98 21.71 4.17 4.57
CA ARG A 98 22.09 2.86 4.03
C ARG A 98 22.99 2.11 5.01
N GLU A 99 23.97 2.78 5.61
CA GLU A 99 24.83 2.18 6.63
C GLU A 99 24.03 1.72 7.87
N LEU A 100 23.10 2.55 8.35
CA LEU A 100 22.22 2.21 9.46
C LEU A 100 21.27 1.06 9.13
N ASP A 101 20.80 0.96 7.88
CA ASP A 101 20.01 -0.18 7.40
C ASP A 101 20.81 -1.49 7.49
N TYR A 102 22.06 -1.49 7.01
CA TYR A 102 22.95 -2.64 7.10
C TYR A 102 23.26 -3.03 8.53
N LYS A 103 23.53 -2.07 9.43
CA LYS A 103 23.74 -2.35 10.86
C LYS A 103 22.50 -2.95 11.52
N SER A 104 21.31 -2.44 11.17
CA SER A 104 20.04 -2.97 11.68
C SER A 104 19.82 -4.41 11.22
N ALA A 105 20.07 -4.71 9.93
CA ALA A 105 19.99 -6.08 9.43
C ALA A 105 21.02 -7.01 10.09
N ALA A 106 22.26 -6.53 10.25
CA ALA A 106 23.36 -7.28 10.85
C ALA A 106 23.08 -7.70 12.31
N ALA A 107 22.32 -6.89 13.06
CA ALA A 107 21.91 -7.20 14.43
C ALA A 107 21.12 -8.51 14.56
N TRP A 108 20.45 -8.94 13.48
CA TRP A 108 19.61 -10.13 13.45
C TRP A 108 20.29 -11.34 12.77
N VAL A 109 21.52 -11.18 12.27
CA VAL A 109 22.25 -12.27 11.63
C VAL A 109 22.39 -13.47 12.58
N GLY A 110 22.06 -14.65 12.04
CA GLY A 110 22.03 -15.92 12.75
C GLY A 110 20.67 -16.30 13.35
N HIS A 111 19.65 -15.44 13.26
CA HIS A 111 18.28 -15.87 13.53
C HIS A 111 17.84 -16.95 12.52
N PRO A 112 17.22 -18.07 12.94
CA PRO A 112 16.87 -19.17 12.05
C PRO A 112 15.83 -18.82 10.97
N TYR A 113 15.02 -17.78 11.20
CA TYR A 113 13.96 -17.34 10.30
C TYR A 113 14.06 -15.83 10.06
N PHE A 114 14.92 -15.45 9.11
CA PHE A 114 15.21 -14.06 8.79
C PHE A 114 14.95 -13.79 7.30
N ASP A 115 13.91 -13.01 7.02
CA ASP A 115 13.50 -12.65 5.67
C ASP A 115 13.86 -11.20 5.36
N VAL A 116 14.55 -10.99 4.23
CA VAL A 116 14.94 -9.66 3.76
C VAL A 116 14.09 -9.26 2.56
N ILE A 117 13.37 -8.15 2.69
CA ILE A 117 12.49 -7.63 1.63
C ILE A 117 13.14 -6.38 1.02
N ASP A 118 13.82 -6.60 -0.10
CA ASP A 118 14.55 -5.58 -0.88
C ASP A 118 13.65 -4.58 -1.62
N ASN A 119 14.26 -3.66 -2.38
CA ASN A 119 13.58 -2.64 -3.20
C ASN A 119 13.56 -2.98 -4.70
N SER A 120 13.74 -4.24 -5.09
CA SER A 120 13.75 -4.68 -6.51
C SER A 120 12.40 -4.49 -7.24
N THR A 121 11.33 -4.21 -6.50
CA THR A 121 9.96 -4.07 -6.99
C THR A 121 9.33 -2.78 -6.49
N ASN A 122 8.21 -2.36 -7.08
CA ASN A 122 7.47 -1.20 -6.59
C ASN A 122 6.95 -1.42 -5.16
N PHE A 123 6.57 -0.34 -4.47
CA PHE A 123 6.16 -0.39 -3.06
C PHE A 123 5.04 -1.39 -2.77
N GLU A 124 3.99 -1.45 -3.59
CA GLU A 124 2.87 -2.39 -3.38
C GLU A 124 3.33 -3.85 -3.52
N ALA A 125 4.15 -4.15 -4.54
CA ALA A 125 4.72 -5.49 -4.73
C ALA A 125 5.70 -5.87 -3.60
N LYS A 126 6.50 -4.92 -3.11
CA LYS A 126 7.34 -5.08 -1.92
C LYS A 126 6.50 -5.45 -0.70
N MET A 127 5.41 -4.73 -0.48
CA MET A 127 4.51 -5.02 0.64
C MET A 127 3.81 -6.38 0.50
N ASN A 128 3.40 -6.78 -0.70
CA ASN A 128 2.81 -8.09 -0.94
C ASN A 128 3.80 -9.23 -0.62
N ARG A 129 5.07 -9.10 -1.02
CA ARG A 129 6.12 -10.09 -0.66
C ARG A 129 6.33 -10.20 0.85
N MET A 130 6.29 -9.07 1.57
CA MET A 130 6.36 -9.09 3.03
C MET A 130 5.17 -9.86 3.62
N ILE A 131 3.95 -9.56 3.17
CA ILE A 131 2.74 -10.23 3.66
C ILE A 131 2.78 -11.73 3.33
N GLU A 132 3.20 -12.09 2.13
CA GLU A 132 3.38 -13.49 1.69
C GLU A 132 4.35 -14.24 2.61
N SER A 133 5.51 -13.65 2.92
CA SER A 133 6.50 -14.22 3.84
C SER A 133 5.92 -14.47 5.25
N VAL A 134 5.13 -13.54 5.78
CA VAL A 134 4.43 -13.74 7.07
C VAL A 134 3.41 -14.88 6.95
N CYS A 135 2.55 -14.84 5.93
CA CYS A 135 1.49 -15.81 5.76
C CYS A 135 2.02 -17.24 5.55
N GLN A 136 3.09 -17.41 4.78
CA GLN A 136 3.77 -18.70 4.62
C GLN A 136 4.27 -19.22 5.97
N LYS A 137 4.85 -18.35 6.81
CA LYS A 137 5.36 -18.72 8.13
C LYS A 137 4.26 -19.14 9.09
N VAL A 138 3.11 -18.45 9.07
CA VAL A 138 1.96 -18.78 9.94
C VAL A 138 1.02 -19.83 9.36
N GLY A 139 1.28 -20.33 8.14
CA GLY A 139 0.45 -21.32 7.46
C GLY A 139 -0.91 -20.79 6.99
N ILE A 140 -1.01 -19.48 6.71
CA ILE A 140 -2.21 -18.86 6.14
C ILE A 140 -2.13 -18.95 4.62
N ASP A 141 -3.12 -19.59 4.00
CA ASP A 141 -3.31 -19.52 2.55
C ASP A 141 -3.71 -18.10 2.15
N ILE A 142 -2.82 -17.47 1.38
CA ILE A 142 -2.97 -16.09 0.91
C ILE A 142 -3.94 -15.96 -0.27
N GLY A 143 -4.30 -17.09 -0.89
CA GLY A 143 -5.17 -17.15 -2.06
C GLY A 143 -4.71 -16.24 -3.21
N ASP A 144 -5.66 -15.88 -4.06
CA ASP A 144 -5.47 -15.09 -5.28
C ASP A 144 -5.08 -13.60 -5.03
N ARG A 145 -5.53 -13.04 -3.91
CA ARG A 145 -5.49 -11.59 -3.68
C ARG A 145 -4.10 -11.04 -3.39
N LEU A 146 -3.23 -11.82 -2.76
CA LEU A 146 -1.93 -11.37 -2.25
C LEU A 146 -0.75 -11.92 -3.06
N GLN A 147 -1.02 -12.73 -4.09
CA GLN A 147 0.01 -13.15 -5.03
C GLN A 147 0.67 -11.94 -5.71
N ALA A 148 1.96 -12.04 -6.01
CA ALA A 148 2.74 -10.97 -6.65
C ALA A 148 2.15 -10.51 -8.00
N THR A 149 1.45 -11.40 -8.70
CA THR A 149 0.77 -11.15 -9.98
C THR A 149 -0.63 -10.56 -9.82
N SER A 150 -1.11 -10.38 -8.58
CA SER A 150 -2.43 -9.83 -8.30
C SER A 150 -2.52 -8.36 -8.71
N ARG A 151 -3.53 -8.04 -9.52
CA ARG A 151 -3.74 -6.70 -10.07
C ARG A 151 -5.16 -6.24 -9.81
N LYS A 152 -5.32 -4.91 -9.71
CA LYS A 152 -6.64 -4.30 -9.64
C LYS A 152 -7.35 -4.45 -10.97
N LEU A 153 -8.55 -5.01 -10.96
CA LEU A 153 -9.43 -5.13 -12.12
C LEU A 153 -10.67 -4.26 -11.92
N LYS A 154 -11.18 -3.70 -13.02
CA LYS A 154 -12.37 -2.86 -13.03
C LYS A 154 -13.26 -3.23 -14.22
N TYR A 155 -14.54 -3.41 -13.96
CA TYR A 155 -15.54 -3.81 -14.95
C TYR A 155 -16.72 -2.86 -14.97
N LEU A 156 -17.25 -2.62 -16.16
CA LEU A 156 -18.53 -1.93 -16.36
C LEU A 156 -19.68 -2.93 -16.19
N VAL A 157 -20.69 -2.57 -15.39
CA VAL A 157 -21.89 -3.37 -15.18
C VAL A 157 -23.09 -2.64 -15.78
N ALA A 158 -23.90 -3.32 -16.58
CA ALA A 158 -24.99 -2.70 -17.34
C ALA A 158 -26.17 -2.27 -16.46
N LEU A 159 -26.67 -3.20 -15.64
CA LEU A 159 -27.83 -3.00 -14.79
C LEU A 159 -27.52 -3.56 -13.39
N LEU A 160 -27.98 -2.84 -12.38
CA LEU A 160 -27.90 -3.29 -11.00
C LEU A 160 -29.04 -4.31 -10.76
N PRO A 161 -28.74 -5.58 -10.42
CA PRO A 161 -29.77 -6.55 -10.10
C PRO A 161 -30.44 -6.23 -8.75
N PRO A 162 -31.61 -6.84 -8.47
CA PRO A 162 -32.25 -6.77 -7.15
C PRO A 162 -31.34 -7.23 -6.02
N ASP A 163 -31.53 -6.64 -4.84
CA ASP A 163 -30.74 -6.94 -3.64
C ASP A 163 -30.82 -8.42 -3.23
N SER A 164 -31.90 -9.13 -3.58
CA SER A 164 -32.09 -10.56 -3.31
C SER A 164 -31.14 -11.49 -4.05
N GLU A 165 -30.54 -11.03 -5.15
CA GLU A 165 -29.57 -11.83 -5.92
C GLU A 165 -28.16 -11.74 -5.37
N PHE A 166 -27.89 -10.76 -4.50
CA PHE A 166 -26.57 -10.59 -3.92
C PHE A 166 -26.35 -11.59 -2.76
N PRO A 167 -25.12 -12.11 -2.59
CA PRO A 167 -24.73 -12.74 -1.34
C PRO A 167 -24.72 -11.69 -0.21
N PRO A 168 -24.48 -12.08 1.07
CA PRO A 168 -24.34 -11.13 2.15
C PRO A 168 -23.40 -9.96 1.79
N PHE A 169 -23.95 -8.75 1.86
CA PHE A 169 -23.26 -7.53 1.44
C PHE A 169 -23.33 -6.44 2.50
N GLN A 170 -22.47 -5.44 2.36
CA GLN A 170 -22.47 -4.23 3.16
C GLN A 170 -22.41 -3.00 2.24
N ASP A 171 -23.27 -2.03 2.50
CA ASP A 171 -23.36 -0.80 1.73
C ASP A 171 -22.71 0.37 2.49
N PHE A 172 -22.00 1.21 1.76
CA PHE A 172 -21.35 2.40 2.29
C PHE A 172 -21.64 3.60 1.41
N ASP A 173 -21.90 4.74 2.03
CA ASP A 173 -21.91 6.02 1.34
C ASP A 173 -20.47 6.50 1.17
N VAL A 174 -20.13 6.88 -0.06
CA VAL A 174 -18.79 7.33 -0.42
C VAL A 174 -18.86 8.63 -1.19
N VAL A 175 -18.15 9.64 -0.69
CA VAL A 175 -18.03 10.96 -1.31
C VAL A 175 -16.56 11.24 -1.61
N HIS A 176 -16.29 11.72 -2.81
CA HIS A 176 -14.95 12.14 -3.21
C HIS A 176 -14.93 13.59 -3.67
N HIS A 177 -13.88 14.31 -3.26
CA HIS A 177 -13.58 15.67 -3.71
C HIS A 177 -12.15 15.70 -4.24
N TYR A 178 -11.96 16.23 -5.44
CA TYR A 178 -10.62 16.55 -5.93
C TYR A 178 -10.19 17.90 -5.37
N LEU A 179 -8.92 18.02 -5.02
CA LEU A 179 -8.34 19.24 -4.45
C LEU A 179 -7.43 19.91 -5.48
N GLN A 180 -7.32 21.23 -5.37
CA GLN A 180 -6.33 22.00 -6.12
C GLN A 180 -4.94 21.46 -5.79
N SER A 181 -4.11 21.29 -6.81
CA SER A 181 -2.77 20.71 -6.68
C SER A 181 -1.75 21.67 -7.27
N ALA A 182 -0.58 21.79 -6.64
CA ALA A 182 0.46 22.77 -6.99
C ALA A 182 1.12 22.55 -8.37
N GLY A 183 0.71 21.53 -9.13
CA GLY A 183 1.21 21.30 -10.49
C GLY A 183 0.36 20.31 -11.29
N PRO A 184 0.43 20.34 -12.63
CA PRO A 184 -0.49 19.63 -13.53
C PRO A 184 -0.41 18.09 -13.45
N LYS A 185 0.62 17.54 -12.80
CA LYS A 185 0.83 16.09 -12.68
C LYS A 185 0.63 15.53 -11.27
N VAL A 186 0.31 16.39 -10.29
CA VAL A 186 -0.04 15.97 -8.94
C VAL A 186 -1.56 15.94 -8.84
N GLN A 187 -2.12 14.84 -8.33
CA GLN A 187 -3.56 14.76 -8.06
C GLN A 187 -3.77 14.53 -6.58
N ALA A 188 -4.48 15.44 -5.92
CA ALA A 188 -4.94 15.29 -4.56
C ALA A 188 -6.46 15.05 -4.53
N ARG A 189 -6.92 14.16 -3.66
CA ARG A 189 -8.34 13.93 -3.43
C ARG A 189 -8.63 13.59 -1.98
N LEU A 190 -9.79 14.04 -1.50
CA LEU A 190 -10.38 13.59 -0.26
C LEU A 190 -11.41 12.50 -0.54
N ARG A 191 -11.49 11.53 0.36
CA ARG A 191 -12.55 10.53 0.41
C ARG A 191 -13.19 10.53 1.79
N LYS A 192 -14.51 10.70 1.83
CA LYS A 192 -15.37 10.43 2.99
C LYS A 192 -16.12 9.14 2.71
N ARG A 193 -16.00 8.14 3.59
CA ARG A 193 -16.70 6.84 3.49
C ARG A 193 -17.36 6.52 4.81
N GLY A 194 -18.61 6.06 4.80
CA GLY A 194 -19.32 5.79 6.04
C GLY A 194 -20.61 5.00 5.90
N GLN A 195 -21.16 4.65 7.05
CA GLN A 195 -22.47 4.02 7.21
C GLN A 195 -23.02 4.41 8.58
N LYS A 196 -24.35 4.50 8.73
CA LYS A 196 -25.01 4.77 10.03
C LYS A 196 -24.40 5.96 10.79
N SER A 197 -24.18 7.08 10.09
CA SER A 197 -23.58 8.32 10.62
C SER A 197 -22.13 8.25 11.11
N HIS A 198 -21.45 7.12 10.91
CA HIS A 198 -20.02 6.97 11.23
C HIS A 198 -19.19 7.05 9.95
N TRP A 199 -18.11 7.84 9.99
CA TRP A 199 -17.33 8.20 8.81
C TRP A 199 -15.83 8.01 9.02
N SER A 200 -15.16 7.58 7.96
CA SER A 200 -13.71 7.64 7.82
C SER A 200 -13.30 8.57 6.68
N TYR A 201 -12.17 9.23 6.87
CA TYR A 201 -11.68 10.27 5.99
C TYR A 201 -10.26 9.95 5.57
N ILE A 202 -9.99 9.98 4.27
CA ILE A 202 -8.66 9.71 3.72
C ILE A 202 -8.31 10.82 2.72
N HIS A 203 -7.13 11.38 2.87
CA HIS A 203 -6.47 12.19 1.85
C HIS A 203 -5.60 11.27 0.99
N THR A 204 -5.77 11.31 -0.33
CA THR A 204 -4.91 10.61 -1.26
C THR A 204 -4.18 11.61 -2.15
N GLN A 205 -2.87 11.51 -2.19
CA GLN A 205 -2.04 12.30 -3.10
C GLN A 205 -1.27 11.38 -4.04
N ARG A 206 -1.45 11.59 -5.34
CA ARG A 206 -0.73 10.90 -6.41
C ARG A 206 0.37 11.81 -6.92
N ARG A 207 1.61 11.34 -6.82
CA ARG A 207 2.79 12.07 -7.31
C ARG A 207 3.17 11.57 -8.70
N PRO A 208 3.63 12.46 -9.59
CA PRO A 208 4.13 12.07 -10.91
C PRO A 208 5.36 11.17 -10.80
N ASN A 209 5.63 10.44 -11.89
CA ASN A 209 6.83 9.62 -12.04
C ASN A 209 8.07 10.46 -11.74
N VAL A 210 8.87 9.98 -10.80
CA VAL A 210 10.24 10.43 -10.57
C VAL A 210 11.11 9.47 -11.40
N HIS A 211 11.92 9.99 -12.33
CA HIS A 211 12.95 9.23 -13.07
C HIS A 211 12.45 7.93 -13.74
N GLY A 212 11.26 7.95 -14.36
CA GLY A 212 10.71 6.78 -15.07
C GLY A 212 10.05 5.72 -14.19
N GLN A 213 10.10 5.86 -12.86
CA GLN A 213 9.48 4.93 -11.92
C GLN A 213 7.97 5.16 -11.76
N ALA A 214 7.26 4.13 -11.28
CA ALA A 214 5.81 4.11 -11.11
C ALA A 214 5.29 5.26 -10.22
N ARG A 215 4.10 5.77 -10.53
CA ARG A 215 3.40 6.81 -9.75
C ARG A 215 3.24 6.37 -8.29
N ILE A 216 3.65 7.23 -7.35
CA ILE A 216 3.44 7.01 -5.92
C ILE A 216 2.06 7.51 -5.52
N GLU A 217 1.29 6.69 -4.83
CA GLU A 217 0.03 7.08 -4.17
C GLU A 217 0.23 7.07 -2.66
N VAL A 218 0.21 8.25 -2.04
CA VAL A 218 0.26 8.40 -0.58
C VAL A 218 -1.17 8.51 -0.05
N LYS A 219 -1.51 7.74 0.98
CA LYS A 219 -2.82 7.76 1.64
C LYS A 219 -2.65 8.12 3.11
N THR A 220 -3.30 9.18 3.55
CA THR A 220 -3.24 9.66 4.93
C THR A 220 -4.64 9.59 5.53
N GLN A 221 -4.75 8.92 6.69
CA GLN A 221 -5.99 8.92 7.47
C GLN A 221 -6.16 10.30 8.10
N LEU A 222 -7.38 10.86 8.04
CA LEU A 222 -7.69 12.18 8.58
C LEU A 222 -8.72 12.11 9.71
N THR A 223 -8.68 13.13 10.57
CA THR A 223 -9.80 13.47 11.44
C THR A 223 -10.90 14.19 10.65
N HIS A 224 -12.10 14.29 11.24
CA HIS A 224 -13.17 15.09 10.65
C HIS A 224 -12.78 16.56 10.45
N ARG A 225 -12.07 17.15 11.42
CA ARG A 225 -11.62 18.53 11.38
C ARG A 225 -10.65 18.78 10.22
N ASP A 226 -9.65 17.93 10.07
CA ASP A 226 -8.65 18.07 9.00
C ASP A 226 -9.27 17.88 7.63
N TYR A 227 -10.24 16.96 7.51
CA TYR A 227 -11.03 16.80 6.30
C TYR A 227 -11.77 18.08 5.92
N MET A 228 -12.44 18.74 6.88
CA MET A 228 -13.17 19.97 6.61
C MET A 228 -12.24 21.13 6.24
N ASN A 229 -11.07 21.22 6.89
CA ASN A 229 -10.06 22.21 6.55
C ASN A 229 -9.54 22.04 5.12
N LEU A 230 -9.19 20.81 4.72
CA LEU A 230 -8.71 20.52 3.36
C LEU A 230 -9.81 20.66 2.30
N LEU A 231 -11.07 20.42 2.67
CA LEU A 231 -12.20 20.55 1.76
C LEU A 231 -12.36 21.99 1.23
N ALA A 232 -11.89 23.00 1.97
CA ALA A 232 -11.85 24.39 1.51
C ALA A 232 -10.99 24.59 0.25
N GLN A 233 -10.05 23.66 -0.03
CA GLN A 233 -9.16 23.70 -1.20
C GLN A 233 -9.67 22.84 -2.37
N ARG A 234 -10.97 22.53 -2.41
CA ARG A 234 -11.56 21.74 -3.50
C ARG A 234 -11.28 22.39 -4.85
N ASP A 235 -11.02 21.56 -5.86
CA ASP A 235 -10.86 22.01 -7.23
C ASP A 235 -12.24 22.20 -7.87
N ASP A 236 -12.58 23.45 -8.18
CA ASP A 236 -13.85 23.79 -8.82
C ASP A 236 -13.95 23.32 -10.27
N ALA A 237 -12.86 22.82 -10.89
CA ALA A 237 -12.92 22.16 -12.19
C ALA A 237 -13.51 20.73 -12.12
N HIS A 238 -13.72 20.22 -10.91
CA HIS A 238 -14.26 18.88 -10.67
C HIS A 238 -15.61 18.94 -9.95
N PHE A 239 -16.53 18.05 -10.34
CA PHE A 239 -17.72 17.71 -9.57
C PHE A 239 -17.34 16.86 -8.36
N THR A 240 -18.09 17.05 -7.27
CA THR A 240 -18.08 16.07 -6.17
C THR A 240 -18.71 14.78 -6.66
N ILE A 241 -18.06 13.65 -6.38
CA ILE A 241 -18.57 12.34 -6.77
C ILE A 241 -19.23 11.67 -5.58
N TYR A 242 -20.50 11.30 -5.75
CA TYR A 242 -21.27 10.54 -4.78
C TYR A 242 -21.45 9.11 -5.29
N LYS A 243 -21.25 8.14 -4.40
CA LYS A 243 -21.42 6.72 -4.71
C LYS A 243 -22.02 5.99 -3.53
N LYS A 244 -22.81 4.97 -3.84
CA LYS A 244 -23.08 3.87 -2.93
C LYS A 244 -22.11 2.74 -3.27
N ARG A 245 -21.23 2.35 -2.35
CA ARG A 245 -20.31 1.23 -2.51
C ARG A 245 -20.86 0.00 -1.81
N ARG A 246 -21.25 -1.00 -2.59
CA ARG A 246 -21.67 -2.31 -2.10
C ARG A 246 -20.48 -3.25 -2.09
N CYS A 247 -20.14 -3.79 -0.94
CA CYS A 247 -19.07 -4.76 -0.77
C CYS A 247 -19.62 -6.14 -0.48
N PHE A 248 -19.11 -7.17 -1.15
CA PHE A 248 -19.55 -8.55 -0.96
C PHE A 248 -18.44 -9.55 -1.29
N LEU A 249 -18.62 -10.80 -0.86
CA LEU A 249 -17.66 -11.90 -1.06
C LEU A 249 -18.32 -13.02 -1.87
N ILE A 250 -17.61 -13.53 -2.89
CA ILE A 250 -18.01 -14.70 -3.68
C ILE A 250 -16.76 -15.50 -4.02
N ASN A 251 -16.79 -16.81 -3.84
CA ASN A 251 -15.65 -17.69 -4.17
C ASN A 251 -14.33 -17.22 -3.52
N ASN A 252 -14.40 -16.78 -2.26
CA ASN A 252 -13.29 -16.18 -1.51
C ASN A 252 -12.69 -14.89 -2.14
N GLN A 253 -13.39 -14.30 -3.12
CA GLN A 253 -13.01 -13.08 -3.80
C GLN A 253 -13.84 -11.90 -3.29
N TYR A 254 -13.16 -10.82 -2.90
CA TYR A 254 -13.79 -9.61 -2.38
C TYR A 254 -14.05 -8.61 -3.50
N PHE A 255 -15.32 -8.21 -3.65
CA PHE A 255 -15.77 -7.30 -4.68
C PHE A 255 -16.25 -5.98 -4.09
N GLN A 256 -16.02 -4.89 -4.83
CA GLN A 256 -16.55 -3.57 -4.53
C GLN A 256 -17.34 -3.08 -5.74
N LEU A 257 -18.65 -2.93 -5.60
CA LEU A 257 -19.55 -2.39 -6.62
C LEU A 257 -19.87 -0.93 -6.30
N ASP A 258 -19.31 -0.03 -7.12
CA ASP A 258 -19.52 1.41 -7.06
C ASP A 258 -20.74 1.78 -7.91
N ILE A 259 -21.82 2.18 -7.25
CA ILE A 259 -23.03 2.70 -7.88
C ILE A 259 -22.97 4.22 -7.79
N TYR A 260 -22.74 4.89 -8.91
CA TYR A 260 -22.66 6.36 -8.94
C TYR A 260 -24.04 6.97 -8.70
N LYS A 261 -24.06 8.07 -7.94
CA LYS A 261 -25.29 8.76 -7.53
C LYS A 261 -25.25 10.22 -7.98
N GLU A 262 -26.44 10.76 -8.20
CA GLU A 262 -26.64 12.19 -8.42
C GLU A 262 -26.56 12.93 -7.06
N PRO A 263 -26.13 14.20 -7.03
CA PRO A 263 -25.72 15.03 -8.16
C PRO A 263 -24.34 14.67 -8.70
N GLY A 264 -24.12 14.81 -10.00
CA GLY A 264 -22.83 14.52 -10.64
C GLY A 264 -22.84 14.86 -12.12
N HIS A 265 -21.72 14.62 -12.79
CA HIS A 265 -21.64 14.79 -14.24
C HIS A 265 -22.62 13.83 -14.95
N PRO A 266 -23.32 14.22 -16.04
CA PRO A 266 -24.25 13.33 -16.77
C PRO A 266 -23.66 11.97 -17.16
N ARG A 267 -22.37 11.92 -17.51
CA ARG A 267 -21.59 10.68 -17.76
C ARG A 267 -21.61 9.66 -16.60
N CYS A 268 -21.86 10.09 -15.36
CA CYS A 268 -21.97 9.20 -14.20
C CYS A 268 -23.39 8.67 -13.98
N LYS A 269 -24.40 9.17 -14.71
CA LYS A 269 -25.79 8.78 -14.51
C LYS A 269 -25.98 7.31 -14.90
N GLY A 270 -26.45 6.51 -13.94
CA GLY A 270 -26.61 5.07 -14.11
C GLY A 270 -25.30 4.28 -14.17
N LEU A 271 -24.14 4.91 -13.94
CA LEU A 271 -22.85 4.25 -14.02
C LEU A 271 -22.65 3.30 -12.83
N VAL A 272 -22.35 2.03 -13.12
CA VAL A 272 -22.01 1.01 -12.13
C VAL A 272 -20.67 0.37 -12.48
N LEU A 273 -19.73 0.40 -11.54
CA LEU A 273 -18.38 -0.15 -11.72
C LEU A 273 -18.10 -1.22 -10.67
N LEU A 274 -17.69 -2.41 -11.10
CA LEU A 274 -17.23 -3.48 -10.23
C LEU A 274 -15.71 -3.45 -10.16
N GLU A 275 -15.15 -3.43 -8.96
CA GLU A 275 -13.71 -3.50 -8.71
C GLU A 275 -13.36 -4.75 -7.89
N THR A 276 -12.23 -5.37 -8.22
CA THR A 276 -11.68 -6.54 -7.52
C THR A 276 -10.15 -6.60 -7.70
N TYR A 277 -9.46 -7.48 -6.97
CA TYR A 277 -8.02 -7.72 -7.11
C TYR A 277 -7.78 -9.21 -7.33
N SER A 278 -7.13 -9.58 -8.43
CA SER A 278 -6.93 -10.98 -8.79
C SER A 278 -5.62 -11.17 -9.56
N SER A 279 -4.91 -12.27 -9.31
CA SER A 279 -3.81 -12.76 -10.13
C SER A 279 -4.30 -13.65 -11.28
N LEU A 280 -5.49 -14.23 -11.16
CA LEU A 280 -6.08 -15.08 -12.19
C LEU A 280 -6.20 -14.37 -13.55
N THR A 281 -6.17 -15.17 -14.60
CA THR A 281 -6.34 -14.74 -15.99
C THR A 281 -7.23 -15.71 -16.76
N GLY A 282 -7.65 -15.30 -17.97
CA GLY A 282 -8.39 -16.17 -18.88
C GLY A 282 -9.68 -16.74 -18.28
N GLU A 283 -9.85 -18.05 -18.42
CA GLU A 283 -11.06 -18.76 -18.00
C GLU A 283 -11.18 -18.89 -16.48
N ALA A 284 -10.06 -19.06 -15.77
CA ALA A 284 -10.05 -19.12 -14.31
C ALA A 284 -10.63 -17.84 -13.69
N LEU A 285 -10.19 -16.68 -14.19
CA LEU A 285 -10.75 -15.39 -13.76
C LEU A 285 -12.25 -15.30 -14.05
N LYS A 286 -12.68 -15.65 -15.27
CA LYS A 286 -14.10 -15.63 -15.66
C LYS A 286 -14.96 -16.50 -14.74
N ASN A 287 -14.46 -17.65 -14.32
CA ASN A 287 -15.17 -18.57 -13.43
C ASN A 287 -15.36 -18.01 -12.01
N CYS A 288 -14.44 -17.17 -11.54
CA CYS A 288 -14.53 -16.51 -10.24
C CYS A 288 -15.41 -15.24 -10.24
N MET A 289 -15.74 -14.70 -11.42
CA MET A 289 -16.56 -13.49 -11.51
C MET A 289 -18.03 -13.76 -11.11
N PRO A 290 -18.71 -12.77 -10.51
CA PRO A 290 -20.12 -12.88 -10.14
C PRO A 290 -21.03 -13.06 -11.36
N LYS A 291 -21.48 -14.29 -11.60
CA LYS A 291 -22.30 -14.65 -12.78
C LYS A 291 -23.68 -13.99 -12.82
N PHE A 292 -24.21 -13.58 -11.66
CA PHE A 292 -25.47 -12.84 -11.56
C PHE A 292 -25.35 -11.37 -11.99
N LEU A 293 -24.13 -10.82 -12.11
CA LEU A 293 -23.92 -9.47 -12.64
C LEU A 293 -23.80 -9.50 -14.16
N ASN A 294 -24.54 -8.61 -14.82
CA ASN A 294 -24.37 -8.35 -16.25
C ASN A 294 -23.12 -7.48 -16.49
N ILE A 295 -21.96 -8.13 -16.50
CA ILE A 295 -20.66 -7.51 -16.77
C ILE A 295 -20.52 -7.29 -18.28
N VAL A 296 -20.41 -6.02 -18.68
CA VAL A 296 -20.33 -5.62 -20.10
C VAL A 296 -18.93 -5.80 -20.64
N LYS A 297 -17.94 -5.19 -19.96
CA LYS A 297 -16.54 -5.21 -20.38
C LYS A 297 -15.61 -4.85 -19.24
N GLU A 298 -14.35 -5.26 -19.39
CA GLU A 298 -13.27 -4.74 -18.56
C GLU A 298 -12.93 -3.31 -18.97
N VAL A 299 -12.79 -2.43 -17.99
CA VAL A 299 -12.41 -1.01 -18.13
C VAL A 299 -11.22 -0.67 -17.24
N THR A 300 -10.41 -1.67 -16.89
CA THR A 300 -9.17 -1.51 -16.13
C THR A 300 -8.21 -0.61 -16.90
N GLY A 301 -7.78 0.49 -16.28
CA GLY A 301 -6.85 1.43 -16.90
C GLY A 301 -7.46 2.27 -18.04
N ASP A 302 -8.76 2.15 -18.31
CA ASP A 302 -9.46 2.98 -19.28
C ASP A 302 -9.62 4.41 -18.72
N PRO A 303 -9.07 5.44 -19.39
CA PRO A 303 -9.19 6.83 -18.97
C PRO A 303 -10.64 7.31 -18.80
N ASP A 304 -11.56 6.82 -19.62
CA ASP A 304 -12.96 7.24 -19.64
C ASP A 304 -13.70 6.78 -18.37
N TYR A 305 -13.23 5.68 -17.76
CA TYR A 305 -13.76 5.15 -16.51
C TYR A 305 -12.86 5.48 -15.31
N SER A 306 -11.95 6.45 -15.48
CA SER A 306 -11.16 7.01 -14.39
C SER A 306 -12.03 8.01 -13.61
N MET A 307 -12.02 7.91 -12.28
CA MET A 307 -12.81 8.80 -11.43
C MET A 307 -12.41 10.28 -11.58
N PHE A 308 -11.15 10.53 -11.95
CA PHE A 308 -10.65 11.88 -12.21
C PHE A 308 -11.32 12.47 -13.45
N ASN A 309 -11.33 11.75 -14.58
CA ASN A 309 -11.98 12.25 -15.79
C ASN A 309 -13.51 12.30 -15.63
N LEU A 310 -14.11 11.33 -14.94
CA LEU A 310 -15.55 11.32 -14.62
C LEU A 310 -16.02 12.52 -13.79
N SER A 311 -15.14 13.14 -13.01
CA SER A 311 -15.48 14.35 -12.25
C SER A 311 -15.23 15.65 -13.02
N LEU A 312 -14.50 15.66 -14.13
CA LEU A 312 -14.23 16.91 -14.86
C LEU A 312 -15.54 17.57 -15.30
N LYS A 313 -15.66 18.87 -15.04
CA LYS A 313 -16.80 19.68 -15.49
C LYS A 313 -16.74 20.01 -16.97
N GLU A 314 -15.55 20.23 -17.49
CA GLU A 314 -15.32 20.54 -18.91
C GLU A 314 -15.53 19.30 -19.80
N ASP A 315 -15.84 19.56 -21.08
CA ASP A 315 -15.95 18.49 -22.06
C ASP A 315 -14.59 17.83 -22.33
N TRP A 316 -14.59 16.50 -22.42
CA TRP A 316 -13.37 15.72 -22.59
C TRP A 316 -12.70 15.93 -23.95
N SER A 317 -13.47 16.36 -24.96
CA SER A 317 -12.95 16.66 -26.30
C SER A 317 -12.11 17.95 -26.34
N THR A 318 -12.40 18.90 -25.45
CA THR A 318 -11.80 20.25 -25.46
C THR A 318 -10.86 20.52 -24.29
N THR A 319 -11.01 19.80 -23.18
CA THR A 319 -10.25 20.08 -21.96
C THR A 319 -8.79 19.65 -22.05
N LYS A 320 -7.88 20.54 -21.66
CA LYS A 320 -6.45 20.23 -21.46
C LYS A 320 -6.20 19.42 -20.19
N LYS A 321 -7.22 19.26 -19.32
CA LYS A 321 -7.11 18.55 -18.03
C LYS A 321 -7.40 17.05 -18.13
N PHE A 322 -7.82 16.54 -19.30
CA PHE A 322 -8.15 15.13 -19.45
C PHE A 322 -6.91 14.25 -19.25
N CYS A 323 -6.98 13.34 -18.28
CA CYS A 323 -5.86 12.47 -17.95
C CYS A 323 -5.90 11.22 -18.83
N ARG A 324 -5.09 11.19 -19.90
CA ARG A 324 -5.00 10.04 -20.84
C ARG A 324 -4.22 8.84 -20.30
N SER A 325 -3.39 9.04 -19.27
CA SER A 325 -2.60 7.97 -18.66
C SER A 325 -3.30 7.51 -17.36
N ALA A 326 -4.13 6.48 -17.51
CA ALA A 326 -4.74 5.75 -16.40
C ALA A 326 -4.06 4.38 -16.15
N THR A 327 -2.84 4.17 -16.66
CA THR A 327 -2.15 2.88 -16.56
C THR A 327 -1.62 2.62 -15.15
N HIS A 328 -2.26 1.67 -14.45
CA HIS A 328 -1.52 0.72 -13.62
C HIS A 328 -0.72 -0.18 -14.58
N GLY A 329 0.56 -0.38 -14.26
CA GLY A 329 1.59 -1.10 -15.02
C GLY A 329 1.16 -1.91 -16.25
N LYS A 330 1.48 -1.39 -17.45
CA LYS A 330 2.02 -2.26 -18.49
C LYS A 330 3.53 -2.27 -18.25
N GLN A 331 4.06 -3.43 -17.85
CA GLN A 331 5.49 -3.70 -17.96
C GLN A 331 5.77 -3.79 -19.46
N ASP A 332 6.49 -2.81 -20.01
CA ASP A 332 7.26 -3.09 -21.22
C ASP A 332 8.33 -4.11 -20.80
N GLN A 333 8.27 -5.30 -21.38
CA GLN A 333 9.35 -6.28 -21.28
C GLN A 333 10.58 -5.69 -22.01
N GLN A 334 11.37 -4.89 -21.29
CA GLN A 334 12.78 -4.78 -21.58
C GLN A 334 13.48 -5.86 -20.76
N LEU A 335 14.14 -6.78 -21.48
CA LEU A 335 15.03 -7.79 -20.92
C LEU A 335 15.96 -7.13 -19.88
N PRO A 336 16.06 -7.64 -18.66
CA PRO A 336 16.98 -7.08 -17.68
C PRO A 336 18.41 -7.21 -18.21
N GLU A 337 19.14 -6.10 -18.25
CA GLU A 337 20.60 -6.13 -18.35
C GLU A 337 21.14 -6.99 -17.19
N PRO A 338 22.18 -7.81 -17.43
CA PRO A 338 22.71 -8.69 -16.40
C PRO A 338 23.19 -7.86 -15.20
N PRO A 339 22.92 -8.30 -13.96
CA PRO A 339 23.37 -7.59 -12.78
C PRO A 339 24.89 -7.46 -12.79
N LYS A 340 25.40 -6.25 -12.60
CA LYS A 340 26.80 -6.04 -12.26
C LYS A 340 27.07 -6.77 -10.95
N GLN A 341 27.81 -7.86 -11.01
CA GLN A 341 28.34 -8.53 -9.83
C GLN A 341 29.23 -7.55 -9.09
N TYR A 342 28.78 -7.09 -7.93
CA TYR A 342 29.62 -6.37 -6.98
C TYR A 342 30.18 -7.44 -6.03
N HIS A 343 31.41 -7.89 -6.29
CA HIS A 343 32.12 -8.77 -5.36
C HIS A 343 32.72 -7.90 -4.24
N PRO A 344 32.42 -8.16 -2.94
CA PRO A 344 32.91 -7.33 -1.84
C PRO A 344 34.39 -7.59 -1.45
N TYR A 345 35.14 -8.35 -2.24
CA TYR A 345 36.52 -8.74 -1.93
C TYR A 345 37.34 -8.88 -3.21
N ASP A 346 37.83 -7.76 -3.73
CA ASP A 346 39.07 -7.77 -4.53
C ASP A 346 40.15 -7.13 -3.64
N GLU A 347 40.82 -7.99 -2.87
CA GLU A 347 42.15 -7.73 -2.34
C GLU A 347 43.17 -8.03 -3.45
N ASN A 348 44.19 -7.16 -3.55
CA ASN A 348 45.40 -7.25 -4.39
C ASN A 348 45.21 -6.74 -5.84
N SER A 349 46.08 -5.92 -6.43
CA SER A 349 47.46 -5.53 -6.11
C SER A 349 47.87 -4.43 -7.11
N ASP A 350 48.79 -3.58 -6.65
CA ASP A 350 49.61 -2.55 -7.31
C ASP A 350 48.99 -1.18 -7.64
#